data_AF-A0A521HZC1-F1
#
_entry.id   AF-A0A521HZC1-F1
#
_cell.length_a   1.000
_cell.length_b   1.000
_cell.length_c   1.000
_cell.angle_alpha   90.00
_cell.angle_beta   90.00
_cell.angle_gamma   90.00
#
_symmetry.space_group_name_H-M   'P 1'
#
loop_
_entity.id
_entity.type
_entity.pdbx_description
1 polymer ?
#
loop_
_entity_poly.entity_id
_entity_poly.type
_entity_poly.pdbx_seq_one_letter_code
_entity_poly.pdbx_strand_id
1 'polypeptide(L)'
;MKHPFSNPVAAAALAGLAIAALSLLIPTGCSRTEGATRESDGTRRLVVYSPHPEDITRYIVREFRQRTGIEVTIIAAGTGELIERMKHAAVRTAGAGAGGRVLSGEADLIWGGGIESLETVTEYFEAVDSPTDAELNPVYLASHRLWRPFSVLPAVVIFNKSLIPEEEWPDSWEDLLSPRFRKRLIVADPEKSGSSYTILATMLYTMKKTAGNTFGGWPYVQRFVEQLGPDGIASSSSMVYRAVAAGDFYAGITFENYALSLEQTGSNVGYRYPAEGTSAVP
;
A
#
# COMPACT_ATOMS: atom_id res chain seq x y z
N MET A 1 9.86 -31.17 -61.28
CA MET A 1 8.41 -31.12 -61.59
C MET A 1 8.05 -29.65 -61.71
N LYS A 2 8.05 -29.09 -62.93
CA LYS A 2 6.87 -28.87 -63.81
C LYS A 2 5.85 -27.92 -63.13
N HIS A 3 5.94 -26.59 -63.33
CA HIS A 3 5.21 -25.75 -64.34
C HIS A 3 3.74 -25.50 -63.98
N PRO A 4 3.02 -24.46 -64.51
CA PRO A 4 3.41 -23.22 -65.23
C PRO A 4 2.66 -21.95 -64.69
N PHE A 5 3.16 -20.71 -64.85
CA PHE A 5 2.94 -19.72 -65.93
C PHE A 5 1.50 -19.51 -66.46
N SER A 6 0.97 -18.28 -66.30
CA SER A 6 0.35 -17.45 -67.38
C SER A 6 -0.18 -16.08 -66.88
N ASN A 7 0.68 -15.04 -66.85
CA ASN A 7 0.71 -13.83 -67.71
C ASN A 7 -0.60 -13.36 -68.46
N PRO A 8 -0.67 -12.14 -69.05
CA PRO A 8 -0.79 -10.77 -68.48
C PRO A 8 -1.79 -9.88 -69.32
N VAL A 9 -1.66 -8.54 -69.23
CA VAL A 9 -1.97 -7.49 -70.26
C VAL A 9 -3.25 -6.64 -70.12
N ALA A 10 -3.00 -5.35 -69.84
CA ALA A 10 -3.54 -4.08 -70.40
C ALA A 10 -5.06 -3.78 -70.30
N ALA A 11 -5.55 -2.53 -70.37
CA ALA A 11 -5.00 -1.30 -70.93
C ALA A 11 -5.68 -0.04 -70.35
N ALA A 12 -4.94 1.07 -70.39
CA ALA A 12 -5.32 2.47 -70.73
C ALA A 12 -6.74 2.98 -70.36
N ALA A 13 -6.87 3.98 -69.48
CA ALA A 13 -6.66 5.43 -69.71
C ALA A 13 -7.64 6.05 -70.74
N LEU A 14 -8.55 6.93 -70.27
CA LEU A 14 -8.57 8.38 -70.56
C LEU A 14 -9.94 9.05 -70.33
N ALA A 15 -9.86 10.23 -69.71
CA ALA A 15 -10.57 11.48 -70.00
C ALA A 15 -12.07 11.64 -69.68
N GLY A 16 -12.37 12.73 -68.96
CA GLY A 16 -13.70 13.33 -68.89
C GLY A 16 -13.84 14.40 -67.81
N LEU A 17 -13.28 15.59 -68.04
CA LEU A 17 -13.57 16.82 -67.27
C LEU A 17 -15.04 17.25 -67.46
N ALA A 18 -15.70 17.68 -66.38
CA ALA A 18 -16.75 18.71 -66.46
C ALA A 18 -16.81 19.52 -65.15
N ILE A 19 -16.47 20.80 -65.26
CA ILE A 19 -16.59 21.83 -64.22
C ILE A 19 -18.01 22.38 -64.25
N ALA A 20 -18.66 22.47 -63.09
CA ALA A 20 -19.74 23.43 -62.86
C ALA A 20 -19.75 23.85 -61.39
N ALA A 21 -19.36 25.09 -61.14
CA ALA A 21 -19.49 25.76 -59.86
C ALA A 21 -20.96 26.14 -59.63
N LEU A 22 -21.48 25.89 -58.42
CA LEU A 22 -22.61 26.66 -57.89
C LEU A 22 -22.49 26.78 -56.37
N SER A 23 -22.07 27.97 -55.97
CA SER A 23 -22.09 28.52 -54.62
C SER A 23 -23.51 28.53 -54.06
N LEU A 24 -23.75 27.91 -52.91
CA LEU A 24 -24.97 28.13 -52.13
C LEU A 24 -24.68 28.32 -50.64
N LEU A 25 -25.45 29.26 -50.10
CA LEU A 25 -25.36 29.99 -48.85
C LEU A 25 -25.25 29.17 -47.56
N ILE A 26 -24.50 29.77 -46.64
CA ILE A 26 -24.48 29.53 -45.19
C ILE A 26 -25.84 29.88 -44.57
N PRO A 27 -26.40 29.04 -43.68
CA PRO A 27 -27.19 29.50 -42.56
C PRO A 27 -26.38 29.32 -41.26
N THR A 28 -26.05 30.45 -40.66
CA THR A 28 -25.63 30.58 -39.27
C THR A 28 -26.71 29.99 -38.35
N GLY A 29 -26.44 28.81 -37.80
CA GLY A 29 -27.24 28.18 -36.74
C GLY A 29 -26.42 28.13 -35.46
N CYS A 30 -26.93 28.76 -34.40
CA CYS A 30 -26.30 28.94 -33.09
C CYS A 30 -25.68 27.63 -32.54
N SER A 31 -24.39 27.66 -32.24
CA SER A 31 -23.75 26.64 -31.41
C SER A 31 -24.25 26.77 -29.97
N ARG A 32 -25.27 25.99 -29.60
CA ARG A 32 -25.45 25.56 -28.22
C ARG A 32 -24.33 24.56 -27.93
N THR A 33 -23.34 24.99 -27.18
CA THR A 33 -22.43 24.12 -26.44
C THR A 33 -23.26 23.35 -25.42
N GLU A 34 -23.92 22.29 -25.88
CA GLU A 34 -24.29 21.19 -25.01
C GLU A 34 -22.97 20.55 -24.58
N GLY A 35 -22.56 20.91 -23.37
CA GLY A 35 -21.54 20.18 -22.66
C GLY A 35 -21.94 18.72 -22.69
N ALA A 36 -21.18 17.93 -23.44
CA ALA A 36 -21.22 16.49 -23.39
C ALA A 36 -20.94 16.08 -21.95
N THR A 37 -22.02 15.97 -21.17
CA THR A 37 -22.03 15.15 -19.97
C THR A 37 -21.69 13.76 -20.49
N ARG A 38 -20.47 13.31 -20.19
CA ARG A 38 -20.15 11.88 -20.26
C ARG A 38 -21.14 11.19 -19.35
N GLU A 39 -22.18 10.60 -19.93
CA GLU A 39 -22.89 9.52 -19.27
C GLU A 39 -21.85 8.48 -18.90
N SER A 40 -21.64 8.29 -17.59
CA SER A 40 -20.78 7.23 -17.09
C SER A 40 -21.42 5.90 -17.44
N ASP A 41 -20.79 5.17 -18.37
CA ASP A 41 -21.12 3.78 -18.64
C ASP A 41 -21.17 3.00 -17.31
N GLY A 42 -22.26 2.26 -17.11
CA GLY A 42 -22.86 1.88 -15.83
C GLY A 42 -22.09 0.87 -14.97
N THR A 43 -20.77 0.77 -15.13
CA THR A 43 -19.92 -0.04 -14.25
C THR A 43 -19.10 0.89 -13.36
N ARG A 44 -19.59 1.13 -12.13
CA ARG A 44 -18.81 1.84 -11.11
C ARG A 44 -17.60 0.97 -10.77
N ARG A 45 -16.41 1.42 -11.14
CA ARG A 45 -15.13 0.77 -10.86
C ARG A 45 -14.36 1.59 -9.84
N LEU A 46 -13.67 0.90 -8.93
CA LEU A 46 -12.72 1.44 -7.99
C LEU A 46 -11.35 0.78 -8.21
N VAL A 47 -10.29 1.57 -8.28
CA VAL A 47 -8.91 1.11 -8.29
C VAL A 47 -8.25 1.48 -6.96
N VAL A 48 -7.77 0.50 -6.23
CA VAL A 48 -7.28 0.66 -4.85
C VAL A 48 -5.83 0.22 -4.76
N TYR A 49 -4.97 1.12 -4.32
CA TYR A 49 -3.62 0.81 -3.86
C TYR A 49 -3.69 0.22 -2.46
N SER A 50 -3.09 -0.94 -2.23
CA SER A 50 -3.10 -1.53 -0.88
C SER A 50 -1.83 -2.32 -0.57
N PRO A 51 -1.19 -2.04 0.58
CA PRO A 51 -0.10 -2.87 1.09
C PRO A 51 -0.59 -4.02 1.99
N HIS A 52 -1.90 -4.18 2.16
CA HIS A 52 -2.44 -5.27 2.95
C HIS A 52 -2.21 -6.63 2.26
N PRO A 53 -2.02 -7.71 3.05
CA PRO A 53 -2.00 -9.06 2.52
C PRO A 53 -3.20 -9.41 1.63
N GLU A 54 -2.96 -10.28 0.65
CA GLU A 54 -3.93 -10.65 -0.38
C GLU A 54 -5.20 -11.31 0.20
N ASP A 55 -5.07 -12.07 1.28
CA ASP A 55 -6.19 -12.69 1.98
C ASP A 55 -7.14 -11.65 2.58
N ILE A 56 -6.61 -10.62 3.24
CA ILE A 56 -7.40 -9.50 3.79
C ILE A 56 -8.09 -8.74 2.66
N THR A 57 -7.35 -8.33 1.64
CA THR A 57 -7.90 -7.54 0.52
C THR A 57 -8.95 -8.35 -0.25
N ARG A 58 -8.69 -9.62 -0.56
CA ARG A 58 -9.64 -10.51 -1.24
C ARG A 58 -10.94 -10.67 -0.44
N TYR A 59 -10.85 -10.86 0.88
CA TYR A 59 -12.03 -11.01 1.72
C TYR A 59 -12.88 -9.74 1.71
N ILE A 60 -12.30 -8.59 2.02
CA ILE A 60 -13.03 -7.31 2.13
C ILE A 60 -13.59 -6.88 0.77
N VAL A 61 -12.79 -7.00 -0.30
CA VAL A 61 -13.25 -6.66 -1.66
C VAL A 61 -14.42 -7.55 -2.09
N ARG A 62 -14.41 -8.84 -1.76
CA ARG A 62 -15.53 -9.73 -2.07
C ARG A 62 -16.82 -9.27 -1.36
N GLU A 63 -16.74 -9.00 -0.06
CA GLU A 63 -17.90 -8.51 0.71
C GLU A 63 -18.40 -7.16 0.21
N PHE A 64 -17.48 -6.24 -0.11
CA PHE A 64 -17.82 -4.92 -0.66
C PHE A 64 -18.52 -5.04 -2.03
N ARG A 65 -17.98 -5.85 -2.94
CA ARG A 65 -18.59 -6.15 -4.25
C ARG A 65 -20.00 -6.71 -4.09
N GLN A 66 -20.18 -7.70 -3.20
CA GLN A 66 -21.48 -8.32 -2.97
C GLN A 66 -22.53 -7.34 -2.45
N ARG A 67 -22.13 -6.37 -1.61
CA ARG A 67 -23.04 -5.37 -1.04
C ARG A 67 -23.36 -4.21 -1.98
N THR A 68 -22.42 -3.84 -2.86
CA THR A 68 -22.50 -2.58 -3.62
C THR A 68 -22.62 -2.76 -5.13
N GLY A 69 -22.22 -3.92 -5.67
CA GLY A 69 -22.08 -4.15 -7.11
C GLY A 69 -20.94 -3.36 -7.76
N ILE A 70 -20.09 -2.67 -6.99
CA ILE A 70 -18.97 -1.88 -7.50
C ILE A 70 -17.79 -2.82 -7.78
N GLU A 71 -17.22 -2.73 -8.97
CA GLU A 71 -16.03 -3.50 -9.33
C GLU A 71 -14.78 -2.91 -8.67
N VAL A 72 -13.91 -3.75 -8.10
CA VAL A 72 -12.69 -3.29 -7.42
C VAL A 72 -11.44 -3.95 -7.99
N THR A 73 -10.48 -3.14 -8.41
CA THR A 73 -9.13 -3.59 -8.79
C THR A 73 -8.16 -3.25 -7.66
N ILE A 74 -7.48 -4.24 -7.09
CA ILE A 74 -6.41 -4.03 -6.11
C ILE A 74 -5.07 -4.01 -6.84
N ILE A 75 -4.27 -2.99 -6.59
CA ILE A 75 -2.87 -2.93 -6.97
C ILE A 75 -2.06 -3.08 -5.68
N ALA A 76 -1.48 -4.26 -5.52
CA ALA A 76 -0.76 -4.64 -4.31
C ALA A 76 0.74 -4.36 -4.45
N ALA A 77 1.29 -3.62 -3.49
CA ALA A 77 2.74 -3.39 -3.33
C ALA A 77 3.02 -2.86 -1.92
N GLY A 78 4.29 -2.73 -1.54
CA GLY A 78 4.68 -2.10 -0.27
C GLY A 78 4.28 -0.63 -0.21
N THR A 79 4.05 -0.09 1.00
CA THR A 79 3.62 1.31 1.18
C THR A 79 4.55 2.31 0.50
N GLY A 80 5.88 2.13 0.63
CA GLY A 80 6.86 3.02 -0.01
C GLY A 80 6.76 2.99 -1.53
N GLU A 81 6.62 1.80 -2.13
CA GLU A 81 6.45 1.64 -3.57
C GLU A 81 5.14 2.26 -4.07
N LEU A 82 4.03 2.06 -3.35
CA LEU A 82 2.74 2.66 -3.68
C LEU A 82 2.79 4.19 -3.60
N ILE A 83 3.51 4.74 -2.61
CA ILE A 83 3.74 6.18 -2.48
C ILE A 83 4.58 6.71 -3.66
N GLU A 84 5.67 6.05 -4.03
CA GLU A 84 6.47 6.48 -5.19
C GLU A 84 5.67 6.40 -6.49
N ARG A 85 4.89 5.33 -6.67
CA ARG A 85 3.98 5.22 -7.81
C ARG A 85 2.95 6.35 -7.84
N MET A 86 2.38 6.69 -6.69
CA MET A 86 1.44 7.81 -6.54
C MET A 86 2.11 9.14 -6.93
N LYS A 87 3.33 9.41 -6.45
CA LYS A 87 4.10 10.61 -6.81
C LYS A 87 4.41 10.69 -8.30
N HIS A 88 4.75 9.56 -8.93
CA HIS A 88 5.00 9.46 -10.37
C HIS A 88 3.75 9.68 -11.22
N ALA A 89 2.60 9.18 -10.79
CA ALA A 89 1.32 9.37 -11.45
C ALA A 89 0.76 10.80 -11.28
N ALA A 90 1.25 11.56 -10.30
CA ALA A 90 0.71 12.87 -9.98
C ALA A 90 1.09 13.95 -11.01
N VAL A 91 0.07 14.51 -11.65
CA VAL A 91 0.19 15.68 -12.51
C VAL A 91 -0.13 16.96 -11.73
N ARG A 92 0.53 18.07 -12.08
CA ARG A 92 0.18 19.38 -11.51
C ARG A 92 -1.07 19.92 -12.19
N THR A 93 -2.06 20.30 -11.41
CA THR A 93 -3.33 20.84 -11.90
C THR A 93 -3.61 22.17 -11.19
N ALA A 94 -3.92 23.21 -11.96
CA ALA A 94 -4.34 24.50 -11.40
C ALA A 94 -5.69 24.34 -10.68
N GLY A 95 -5.77 24.75 -9.41
CA GLY A 95 -7.01 24.74 -8.62
C GLY A 95 -7.28 23.49 -7.78
N ALA A 96 -6.40 22.47 -7.81
CA ALA A 96 -6.45 21.38 -6.83
C ALA A 96 -6.02 21.89 -5.44
N GLY A 97 -6.54 21.27 -4.37
CA GLY A 97 -6.27 21.61 -2.95
C GLY A 97 -4.79 21.54 -2.56
N ALA A 98 -4.49 21.61 -1.25
CA ALA A 98 -3.13 21.76 -0.72
C ALA A 98 -2.09 20.88 -1.46
N GLY A 99 -1.31 21.49 -2.37
CA GLY A 99 -0.37 20.78 -3.26
C GLY A 99 -0.52 21.07 -4.76
N GLY A 100 -1.75 21.32 -5.24
CA GLY A 100 -2.01 21.53 -6.66
C GLY A 100 -1.67 20.31 -7.53
N ARG A 101 -1.68 19.09 -6.97
CA ARG A 101 -1.39 17.84 -7.68
C ARG A 101 -2.63 16.95 -7.68
N VAL A 102 -2.89 16.31 -8.82
CA VAL A 102 -3.98 15.33 -9.00
C VAL A 102 -3.37 14.06 -9.56
N LEU A 103 -3.79 12.90 -9.07
CA LEU A 103 -3.36 11.62 -9.62
C LEU A 103 -3.93 11.46 -11.03
N SER A 104 -3.11 11.00 -11.98
CA SER A 104 -3.50 10.78 -13.38
C SER A 104 -4.52 9.65 -13.62
N GLY A 105 -5.24 9.22 -12.58
CA GLY A 105 -6.25 8.16 -12.65
C GLY A 105 -5.70 6.73 -12.48
N GLU A 106 -4.50 6.56 -11.91
CA GLU A 106 -3.95 5.22 -11.64
C GLU A 106 -4.58 4.52 -10.42
N ALA A 107 -5.11 5.28 -9.47
CA ALA A 107 -5.85 4.78 -8.31
C ALA A 107 -6.80 5.85 -7.75
N ASP A 108 -7.88 5.38 -7.14
CA ASP A 108 -8.92 6.20 -6.48
C ASP A 108 -8.72 6.27 -4.96
N LEU A 109 -8.10 5.24 -4.37
CA LEU A 109 -7.90 5.12 -2.92
C LEU A 109 -6.57 4.43 -2.63
N ILE A 110 -5.86 4.89 -1.60
CA ILE A 110 -4.89 4.05 -0.89
C ILE A 110 -5.53 3.51 0.39
N TRP A 111 -5.56 2.19 0.53
CA TRP A 111 -6.12 1.51 1.69
C TRP A 111 -5.03 0.71 2.40
N GLY A 112 -4.60 1.25 3.55
CA GLY A 112 -3.52 0.73 4.38
C GLY A 112 -2.24 1.54 4.25
N GLY A 113 -1.19 1.08 4.94
CA GLY A 113 0.06 1.81 5.11
C GLY A 113 0.12 2.51 6.47
N GLY A 114 1.34 2.76 6.95
CA GLY A 114 1.54 3.43 8.24
C GLY A 114 1.25 4.92 8.13
N ILE A 115 0.57 5.48 9.13
CA ILE A 115 0.10 6.86 9.07
C ILE A 115 1.24 7.88 8.95
N GLU A 116 2.34 7.62 9.64
CA GLU A 116 3.57 8.38 9.52
C GLU A 116 4.12 8.46 8.09
N SER A 117 3.87 7.47 7.22
CA SER A 117 4.23 7.55 5.80
C SER A 117 3.22 8.40 5.01
N LEU A 118 1.92 8.22 5.26
CA LEU A 118 0.85 8.93 4.57
C LEU A 118 0.85 10.43 4.87
N GLU A 119 1.20 10.81 6.10
CA GLU A 119 1.34 12.22 6.51
C GLU A 119 2.39 12.98 5.69
N THR A 120 3.42 12.29 5.18
CA THR A 120 4.48 12.91 4.35
C THR A 120 4.05 13.22 2.92
N VAL A 121 2.86 12.78 2.53
CA VAL A 121 2.34 12.87 1.16
C VAL A 121 0.88 13.34 1.15
N THR A 122 0.49 14.14 2.14
CA THR A 122 -0.86 14.70 2.27
C THR A 122 -1.25 15.57 1.09
N GLU A 123 -0.29 16.12 0.34
CA GLU A 123 -0.54 16.92 -0.85
C GLU A 123 -1.08 16.16 -2.06
N TYR A 124 -1.16 14.82 -1.96
CA TYR A 124 -1.74 13.93 -2.98
C TYR A 124 -3.14 13.43 -2.60
N PHE A 125 -3.68 13.84 -1.45
CA PHE A 125 -4.98 13.40 -0.97
C PHE A 125 -6.04 14.49 -1.07
N GLU A 126 -7.29 14.06 -1.20
CA GLU A 126 -8.47 14.92 -1.15
C GLU A 126 -9.23 14.67 0.15
N ALA A 127 -9.69 15.75 0.78
CA ALA A 127 -10.50 15.65 1.98
C ALA A 127 -11.91 15.20 1.60
N VAL A 128 -12.34 14.08 2.16
CA VAL A 128 -13.69 13.52 1.96
C VAL A 128 -14.48 13.64 3.27
N ASP A 129 -15.81 13.77 3.21
CA ASP A 129 -16.72 13.59 4.36
C ASP A 129 -17.18 12.13 4.40
N SER A 130 -17.15 11.48 5.56
CA SER A 130 -17.74 10.14 5.71
C SER A 130 -18.83 10.17 6.78
N PRO A 131 -20.01 9.59 6.50
CA PRO A 131 -21.06 9.45 7.52
C PRO A 131 -20.62 8.56 8.70
N THR A 132 -19.56 7.75 8.53
CA THR A 132 -19.03 6.85 9.57
C THR A 132 -18.03 7.53 10.51
N ASP A 133 -17.66 8.80 10.29
CA ASP A 133 -16.66 9.47 11.13
C ASP A 133 -17.12 9.55 12.60
N ALA A 134 -18.43 9.61 12.84
CA ALA A 134 -19.02 9.60 14.18
C ALA A 134 -18.91 8.25 14.92
N GLU A 135 -18.61 7.16 14.19
CA GLU A 135 -18.43 5.82 14.75
C GLU A 135 -16.97 5.54 15.16
N LEU A 136 -16.04 6.42 14.75
CA LEU A 136 -14.62 6.26 15.00
C LEU A 136 -14.21 6.91 16.32
N ASN A 137 -13.24 6.32 17.01
CA ASN A 137 -12.69 6.92 18.23
C ASN A 137 -12.00 8.25 17.88
N PRO A 138 -12.42 9.39 18.47
CA PRO A 138 -11.89 10.71 18.12
C PRO A 138 -10.38 10.87 18.27
N VAL A 139 -9.73 10.07 19.13
CA VAL A 139 -8.27 10.13 19.33
C VAL A 139 -7.48 9.75 18.07
N TYR A 140 -8.08 9.00 17.15
CA TYR A 140 -7.45 8.53 15.90
C TYR A 140 -7.89 9.32 14.67
N LEU A 141 -8.75 10.32 14.82
CA LEU A 141 -9.25 11.11 13.69
C LEU A 141 -8.27 12.24 13.35
N ALA A 142 -7.88 12.29 12.07
CA ALA A 142 -7.11 13.38 11.52
C ALA A 142 -7.96 14.65 11.40
N SER A 143 -7.49 15.79 11.92
CA SER A 143 -8.23 17.06 11.85
C SER A 143 -8.42 17.56 10.41
N HIS A 144 -7.49 17.25 9.51
CA HIS A 144 -7.52 17.67 8.10
C HIS A 144 -8.34 16.73 7.20
N ARG A 145 -8.82 15.58 7.70
CA ARG A 145 -9.75 14.66 7.01
C ARG A 145 -9.25 14.09 5.66
N LEU A 146 -7.95 14.06 5.45
CA LEU A 146 -7.32 13.53 4.22
C LEU A 146 -7.19 12.00 4.25
N TRP A 147 -7.28 11.40 5.44
CA TRP A 147 -7.29 9.97 5.67
C TRP A 147 -8.18 9.64 6.86
N ARG A 148 -8.51 8.35 7.03
CA ARG A 148 -9.30 7.81 8.16
C ARG A 148 -8.62 6.57 8.74
N PRO A 149 -8.70 6.36 10.06
CA PRO A 149 -8.17 5.17 10.70
C PRO A 149 -8.93 3.93 10.20
N PHE A 150 -8.18 2.87 9.87
CA PHE A 150 -8.77 1.58 9.52
C PHE A 150 -8.56 0.56 10.65
N SER A 151 -7.38 0.54 11.25
CA SER A 151 -7.02 -0.44 12.27
C SER A 151 -5.88 0.07 13.14
N VAL A 152 -5.98 -0.10 14.45
CA VAL A 152 -4.86 0.14 15.36
C VAL A 152 -4.12 -1.19 15.55
N LEU A 153 -2.87 -1.25 15.09
CA LEU A 153 -2.08 -2.49 15.06
C LEU A 153 -0.79 -2.33 15.87
N PRO A 154 -0.75 -2.85 17.10
CA PRO A 154 0.48 -2.84 17.88
C PRO A 154 1.59 -3.67 17.26
N ALA A 155 2.82 -3.17 17.36
CA ALA A 155 4.01 -3.96 17.06
C ALA A 155 4.25 -4.99 18.18
N VAL A 156 4.53 -6.22 17.78
CA VAL A 156 4.81 -7.34 18.69
C VAL A 156 6.06 -8.07 18.24
N VAL A 157 6.72 -8.71 19.20
CA VAL A 157 7.69 -9.76 18.89
C VAL A 157 6.93 -11.04 18.68
N ILE A 158 7.00 -11.60 17.48
CA ILE A 158 6.51 -12.95 17.17
C ILE A 158 7.68 -13.93 17.30
N PHE A 159 7.46 -15.10 17.87
CA PHE A 159 8.49 -16.13 18.03
C PHE A 159 7.94 -17.54 17.81
N ASN A 160 8.81 -18.47 17.43
CA ASN A 160 8.46 -19.87 17.26
C ASN A 160 8.59 -20.63 18.59
N LYS A 161 7.48 -21.18 19.08
CA LYS A 161 7.40 -21.86 20.40
C LYS A 161 8.24 -23.16 20.46
N SER A 162 8.60 -23.76 19.33
CA SER A 162 9.45 -24.96 19.29
C SER A 162 10.95 -24.66 19.26
N LEU A 163 11.34 -23.43 18.96
CA LEU A 163 12.75 -23.04 18.85
C LEU A 163 13.28 -22.35 20.10
N ILE A 164 12.37 -21.85 20.95
CA ILE A 164 12.69 -21.11 22.16
C ILE A 164 11.95 -21.75 23.34
N PRO A 165 12.65 -22.21 24.38
CA PRO A 165 12.02 -22.64 25.64
C PRO A 165 11.13 -21.55 26.23
N GLU A 166 10.07 -21.93 26.93
CA GLU A 166 9.06 -21.00 27.45
C GLU A 166 9.66 -19.95 28.40
N GLU A 167 10.60 -20.36 29.24
CA GLU A 167 11.35 -19.51 30.15
C GLU A 167 12.32 -18.52 29.47
N GLU A 168 12.52 -18.66 28.15
CA GLU A 168 13.39 -17.80 27.34
C GLU A 168 12.63 -17.00 26.28
N TRP A 169 11.30 -17.00 26.30
CA TRP A 169 10.51 -16.19 25.36
C TRP A 169 10.83 -14.69 25.53
N PRO A 170 11.03 -13.95 24.43
CA PRO A 170 11.40 -12.55 24.50
C PRO A 170 10.21 -11.69 24.94
N ASP A 171 10.38 -10.92 26.03
CA ASP A 171 9.33 -10.06 26.59
C ASP A 171 9.65 -8.56 26.42
N SER A 172 10.82 -8.23 25.87
CA SER A 172 11.29 -6.84 25.70
C SER A 172 12.06 -6.63 24.40
N TRP A 173 12.25 -5.37 24.01
CA TRP A 173 13.13 -5.01 22.91
C TRP A 173 14.59 -5.37 23.26
N GLU A 174 15.04 -5.17 24.49
CA GLU A 174 16.41 -5.52 24.90
C GLU A 174 16.70 -7.03 24.86
N ASP A 175 15.70 -7.89 25.10
CA ASP A 175 15.88 -9.35 25.02
C ASP A 175 16.34 -9.82 23.63
N LEU A 176 15.93 -9.11 22.57
CA LEU A 176 16.34 -9.39 21.20
C LEU A 176 17.85 -9.20 20.98
N LEU A 177 18.54 -8.50 21.89
CA LEU A 177 19.99 -8.31 21.86
C LEU A 177 20.76 -9.41 22.60
N SER A 178 20.06 -10.39 23.16
CA SER A 178 20.70 -11.56 23.76
C SER A 178 21.49 -12.36 22.71
N PRO A 179 22.69 -12.88 23.03
CA PRO A 179 23.51 -13.66 22.09
C PRO A 179 22.80 -14.86 21.45
N ARG A 180 21.76 -15.41 22.10
CA ARG A 180 20.96 -16.52 21.56
C ARG A 180 20.23 -16.16 20.26
N PHE A 181 19.87 -14.89 20.08
CA PHE A 181 19.15 -14.41 18.92
C PHE A 181 20.05 -14.02 17.74
N ARG A 182 21.38 -14.05 17.93
CA ARG A 182 22.35 -13.64 16.90
C ARG A 182 22.17 -14.46 15.62
N LYS A 183 21.91 -13.76 14.52
CA LYS A 183 21.58 -14.27 13.17
C LYS A 183 20.30 -15.11 13.09
N ARG A 184 19.42 -15.03 14.09
CA ARG A 184 18.17 -15.80 14.18
C ARG A 184 16.92 -14.91 14.26
N LEU A 185 17.08 -13.61 14.00
CA LEU A 185 16.01 -12.63 13.96
C LEU A 185 15.71 -12.22 12.53
N ILE A 186 14.44 -11.88 12.29
CA ILE A 186 13.97 -11.36 11.00
C ILE A 186 13.07 -10.13 11.20
N VAL A 187 13.28 -9.11 10.39
CA VAL A 187 12.45 -7.90 10.31
C VAL A 187 12.27 -7.53 8.84
N ALA A 188 11.19 -6.83 8.49
CA ALA A 188 11.04 -6.34 7.13
C ALA A 188 11.88 -5.07 6.90
N ASP A 189 12.23 -4.80 5.66
CA ASP A 189 12.91 -3.58 5.24
C ASP A 189 11.97 -2.36 5.42
N PRO A 190 12.31 -1.37 6.29
CA PRO A 190 11.49 -0.20 6.53
C PRO A 190 11.41 0.76 5.33
N GLU A 191 12.32 0.68 4.36
CA GLU A 191 12.21 1.46 3.12
C GLU A 191 11.09 0.92 2.21
N LYS A 192 10.81 -0.38 2.29
CA LYS A 192 9.82 -1.07 1.45
C LYS A 192 8.47 -1.27 2.16
N SER A 193 8.49 -1.49 3.47
CA SER A 193 7.32 -1.85 4.27
C SER A 193 6.91 -0.75 5.23
N GLY A 194 5.69 -0.21 5.04
CA GLY A 194 5.11 0.79 5.95
C GLY A 194 5.02 0.28 7.39
N SER A 195 4.56 -0.96 7.59
CA SER A 195 4.54 -1.55 8.94
C SER A 195 5.93 -1.69 9.58
N SER A 196 6.97 -1.94 8.78
CA SER A 196 8.33 -1.97 9.31
C SER A 196 8.87 -0.58 9.61
N TYR A 197 8.47 0.42 8.84
CA TYR A 197 8.72 1.83 9.16
C TYR A 197 8.06 2.21 10.50
N THR A 198 6.81 1.81 10.73
CA THR A 198 6.13 1.97 12.03
C THR A 198 6.90 1.28 13.16
N ILE A 199 7.36 0.04 12.94
CA ILE A 199 8.16 -0.73 13.91
C ILE A 199 9.48 -0.02 14.21
N LEU A 200 10.17 0.50 13.20
CA LEU A 200 11.40 1.29 13.37
C LEU A 200 11.13 2.56 14.19
N ALA A 201 10.12 3.34 13.85
CA ALA A 201 9.72 4.52 14.60
C ALA A 201 9.37 4.19 16.05
N THR A 202 8.69 3.06 16.26
CA THR A 202 8.35 2.52 17.59
C THR A 202 9.61 2.24 18.40
N MET A 203 10.56 1.47 17.86
CA MET A 203 11.84 1.18 18.53
C MET A 203 12.63 2.47 18.85
N LEU A 204 12.67 3.43 17.93
CA LEU A 204 13.34 4.71 18.16
C LEU A 204 12.72 5.49 19.32
N TYR A 205 11.39 5.44 19.45
CA TYR A 205 10.65 6.15 20.48
C TYR A 205 10.69 5.44 21.84
N THR A 206 10.54 4.12 21.87
CA THR A 206 10.49 3.31 23.11
C THR A 206 11.87 3.13 23.71
N MET A 207 12.91 3.01 22.87
CA MET A 207 14.28 2.80 23.32
C MET A 207 15.07 4.10 23.52
N LYS A 208 14.41 5.26 23.52
CA LYS A 208 15.06 6.53 23.83
C LYS A 208 15.49 6.54 25.30
N LYS A 209 16.80 6.69 25.54
CA LYS A 209 17.35 6.78 26.90
C LYS A 209 17.11 8.14 27.55
N THR A 210 16.87 9.18 26.75
CA THR A 210 16.68 10.56 27.22
C THR A 210 15.34 11.10 26.73
N ALA A 211 14.52 11.59 27.66
CA ALA A 211 13.25 12.24 27.33
C ALA A 211 13.49 13.46 26.42
N GLY A 212 12.62 13.67 25.43
CA GLY A 212 12.72 14.78 24.48
C GLY A 212 13.67 14.56 23.29
N ASN A 213 14.43 13.46 23.23
CA ASN A 213 15.18 13.07 22.04
C ASN A 213 14.39 12.05 21.21
N THR A 214 13.65 12.52 20.20
CA THR A 214 12.86 11.69 19.29
C THR A 214 13.69 10.62 18.56
N PHE A 215 15.00 10.86 18.39
CA PHE A 215 15.94 9.94 17.74
C PHE A 215 16.85 9.21 18.73
N GLY A 216 16.50 9.21 20.03
CA GLY A 216 17.33 8.66 21.09
C GLY A 216 17.51 7.14 21.07
N GLY A 217 16.67 6.41 20.33
CA GLY A 217 16.74 4.94 20.23
C GLY A 217 17.69 4.41 19.14
N TRP A 218 18.35 5.25 18.33
CA TRP A 218 19.27 4.78 17.28
C TRP A 218 20.38 3.84 17.77
N PRO A 219 21.02 4.05 18.94
CA PRO A 219 22.02 3.11 19.44
C PRO A 219 21.47 1.70 19.68
N TYR A 220 20.20 1.58 20.08
CA TYR A 220 19.54 0.27 20.19
C TYR A 220 19.32 -0.33 18.79
N VAL A 221 18.75 0.45 17.86
CA VAL A 221 18.47 -0.01 16.49
C VAL A 221 19.74 -0.50 15.79
N GLN A 222 20.87 0.20 15.97
CA GLN A 222 22.17 -0.23 15.44
C GLN A 222 22.58 -1.60 15.98
N ARG A 223 22.52 -1.80 17.31
CA ARG A 223 22.80 -3.10 17.95
C ARG A 223 21.83 -4.18 17.49
N PHE A 224 20.56 -3.85 17.29
CA PHE A 224 19.56 -4.79 16.77
C PHE A 224 19.89 -5.23 15.35
N VAL A 225 20.24 -4.29 14.46
CA VAL A 225 20.68 -4.62 13.10
C VAL A 225 21.94 -5.49 13.10
N GLU A 226 22.89 -5.25 14.01
CA GLU A 226 24.07 -6.10 14.20
C GLU A 226 23.75 -7.53 14.67
N GLN A 227 22.59 -7.74 15.31
CA GLN A 227 22.11 -9.09 15.63
C GLN A 227 21.57 -9.83 14.41
N LEU A 228 21.14 -9.12 13.37
CA LEU A 228 20.56 -9.75 12.19
C LEU A 228 21.62 -10.55 11.40
N GLY A 229 21.16 -11.63 10.78
CA GLY A 229 21.95 -12.37 9.79
C GLY A 229 21.85 -11.73 8.41
N PRO A 230 22.60 -12.24 7.42
CA PRO A 230 22.48 -11.79 6.03
C PRO A 230 21.04 -11.88 5.49
N ASP A 231 20.26 -12.85 5.99
CA ASP A 231 18.87 -13.08 5.60
C ASP A 231 17.84 -12.47 6.56
N GLY A 232 18.29 -11.70 7.56
CA GLY A 232 17.42 -11.15 8.62
C GLY A 232 16.60 -9.92 8.20
N ILE A 233 16.77 -9.42 6.97
CA ILE A 233 16.00 -8.30 6.42
C ILE A 233 15.15 -8.80 5.25
N ALA A 234 13.84 -8.87 5.47
CA ALA A 234 12.87 -9.34 4.49
C ALA A 234 12.33 -8.21 3.61
N SER A 235 11.94 -8.49 2.38
CA SER A 235 11.37 -7.49 1.47
C SER A 235 9.91 -7.10 1.81
N SER A 236 9.22 -7.88 2.64
CA SER A 236 7.85 -7.59 3.07
C SER A 236 7.58 -8.10 4.48
N SER A 237 6.62 -7.49 5.17
CA SER A 237 6.20 -7.93 6.51
C SER A 237 5.55 -9.31 6.50
N SER A 238 4.96 -9.71 5.36
CA SER A 238 4.37 -11.04 5.21
C SER A 238 5.40 -12.16 5.28
N MET A 239 6.61 -11.91 4.79
CA MET A 239 7.70 -12.87 4.88
C MET A 239 8.17 -13.07 6.33
N VAL A 240 8.14 -12.02 7.15
CA VAL A 240 8.61 -12.08 8.55
C VAL A 240 7.81 -13.11 9.35
N TYR A 241 6.49 -12.93 9.46
CA TYR A 241 5.67 -13.81 10.29
C TYR A 241 5.55 -15.24 9.72
N ARG A 242 5.64 -15.40 8.38
CA ARG A 242 5.68 -16.72 7.74
C ARG A 242 6.98 -17.47 8.02
N ALA A 243 8.12 -16.80 7.94
CA ALA A 243 9.43 -17.40 8.20
C ALA A 243 9.57 -17.82 9.67
N VAL A 244 9.05 -17.02 10.60
CA VAL A 244 8.99 -17.41 12.03
C VAL A 244 8.06 -18.60 12.22
N ALA A 245 6.87 -18.60 11.62
CA ALA A 245 5.94 -19.73 11.69
C ALA A 245 6.52 -21.02 11.10
N ALA A 246 7.29 -20.92 10.01
CA ALA A 246 7.99 -22.03 9.39
C ALA A 246 9.18 -22.56 10.22
N GLY A 247 9.68 -21.75 11.16
CA GLY A 247 10.84 -22.09 11.99
C GLY A 247 12.19 -21.76 11.34
N ASP A 248 12.20 -20.96 10.27
CA ASP A 248 13.43 -20.49 9.63
C ASP A 248 14.18 -19.48 10.52
N PHE A 249 13.43 -18.73 11.32
CA PHE A 249 13.94 -17.76 12.30
C PHE A 249 13.30 -18.00 13.66
N TYR A 250 14.04 -17.67 14.72
CA TYR A 250 13.58 -17.87 16.11
C TYR A 250 12.48 -16.88 16.45
N ALA A 251 12.70 -15.61 16.09
CA ALA A 251 11.78 -14.53 16.34
C ALA A 251 11.85 -13.47 15.24
N GLY A 252 10.84 -12.62 15.19
CA GLY A 252 10.80 -11.46 14.33
C GLY A 252 9.86 -10.39 14.89
N ILE A 253 9.79 -9.26 14.21
CA ILE A 253 8.93 -8.15 14.63
C ILE A 253 7.83 -7.95 13.60
N THR A 254 6.58 -7.96 14.04
CA THR A 254 5.40 -7.86 13.18
C THR A 254 4.26 -7.12 13.88
N PHE A 255 3.10 -7.00 13.24
CA PHE A 255 1.90 -6.50 13.87
C PHE A 255 1.08 -7.62 14.50
N GLU A 256 0.43 -7.30 15.62
CA GLU A 256 -0.32 -8.24 16.45
C GLU A 256 -1.31 -9.08 15.63
N ASN A 257 -2.09 -8.47 14.73
CA ASN A 257 -3.12 -9.17 13.98
C ASN A 257 -2.58 -10.34 13.15
N TYR A 258 -1.33 -10.24 12.66
CA TYR A 258 -0.70 -11.34 11.93
C TYR A 258 -0.26 -12.47 12.86
N ALA A 259 0.33 -12.13 14.00
CA ALA A 259 0.74 -13.11 15.00
C ALA A 259 -0.47 -13.83 15.62
N LEU A 260 -1.52 -13.07 15.97
CA LEU A 260 -2.77 -13.59 16.49
C LEU A 260 -3.46 -14.52 15.48
N SER A 261 -3.52 -14.14 14.21
CA SER A 261 -4.11 -14.98 13.16
C SER A 261 -3.37 -16.32 13.02
N LEU A 262 -2.03 -16.30 13.05
CA LEU A 262 -1.23 -17.52 13.01
C LEU A 262 -1.47 -18.41 14.24
N GLU A 263 -1.50 -17.82 15.44
CA GLU A 263 -1.78 -18.57 16.67
C GLU A 263 -3.18 -19.19 16.66
N GLN A 264 -4.20 -18.43 16.25
CA GLN A 264 -5.59 -18.92 16.14
C GLN A 264 -5.77 -20.01 15.08
N THR A 265 -4.94 -20.01 14.03
CA THR A 265 -4.94 -21.05 12.99
C THR A 265 -4.07 -22.26 13.33
N GLY A 266 -3.52 -22.32 14.55
CA GLY A 266 -2.78 -23.46 15.08
C GLY A 266 -1.30 -23.48 14.68
N SER A 267 -0.75 -22.39 14.16
CA SER A 267 0.68 -22.26 13.94
C SER A 267 1.42 -22.26 15.27
N ASN A 268 2.61 -22.85 15.30
CA ASN A 268 3.42 -22.96 16.51
C ASN A 268 4.21 -21.67 16.83
N VAL A 269 3.47 -20.58 16.92
CA VAL A 269 4.00 -19.25 17.23
C VAL A 269 3.39 -18.72 18.51
N GLY A 270 4.12 -17.86 19.20
CA GLY A 270 3.61 -16.97 20.24
C GLY A 270 3.97 -15.54 19.90
N TYR A 271 3.39 -14.60 20.65
CA TYR A 271 3.78 -13.20 20.57
C TYR A 271 3.79 -12.52 21.93
N ARG A 272 4.58 -11.45 22.00
CA ARG A 272 4.71 -10.59 23.19
C ARG A 272 4.73 -9.12 22.79
N TYR A 273 4.13 -8.31 23.64
CA TYR A 273 4.30 -6.87 23.62
C TYR A 273 5.58 -6.52 24.39
N PRO A 274 6.51 -5.78 23.78
CA PRO A 274 7.74 -5.40 24.46
C PRO A 274 7.47 -4.53 25.69
N ALA A 275 8.13 -4.86 26.81
CA ALA A 275 7.95 -4.21 28.10
C ALA A 275 8.25 -2.69 28.09
N GLU A 276 9.15 -2.23 27.21
CA GLU A 276 9.46 -0.80 27.06
C GLU A 276 8.38 -0.02 26.29
N GLY A 277 7.38 -0.73 25.73
CA GLY A 277 6.24 -0.17 25.02
C GLY A 277 6.17 -0.55 23.55
N THR A 278 5.04 -0.25 22.93
CA THR A 278 4.73 -0.53 21.53
C THR A 278 3.92 0.61 20.89
N SER A 279 3.68 0.51 19.58
CA SER A 279 2.79 1.39 18.85
C SER A 279 1.32 1.11 19.17
N ALA A 280 0.51 2.17 19.14
CA ALA A 280 -0.94 2.09 19.01
C ALA A 280 -1.38 3.19 18.02
N VAL A 281 -0.74 3.19 16.85
CA VAL A 281 -1.03 4.13 15.76
C VAL A 281 -2.09 3.52 14.83
N PRO A 282 -2.99 4.36 14.29
CA PRO A 282 -4.05 3.93 13.38
C PRO A 282 -3.59 3.68 11.94
#